data_AF-A0A9E4WCZ5-F1
#
_entry.id   AF-A0A9E4WCZ5-F1
#
_cell.length_a   1.000
_cell.length_b   1.000
_cell.length_c   1.000
_cell.angle_alpha   90.00
_cell.angle_beta   90.00
_cell.angle_gamma   90.00
#
_symmetry.space_group_name_H-M   'P 1'
#
loop_
_entity.id
_entity.type
_entity.pdbx_description
1 polymer ?
#
loop_
_entity_poly.entity_id
_entity_poly.type
_entity_poly.pdbx_seq_one_letter_code
_entity_poly.pdbx_strand_id
1 'polypeptide(L)'
;MGSRFEKFSERARRVLSLAQEEAQRFNHNYIGTEHILLGLVRETEGVAARVLSSLSVDLSKVRSAVEFIIGRGEKPAQGEIGLTPRAKKVVELAVDEA
;
A
#
# COMPACT_ATOMS: atom_id res chain seq x y z
N MET A 1 -10.76 -16.70 0.00
CA MET A 1 -10.30 -15.31 0.23
C MET A 1 -10.82 -14.31 -0.82
N GLY A 2 -11.86 -14.64 -1.61
CA GLY A 2 -12.30 -13.81 -2.77
C GLY A 2 -13.37 -12.75 -2.50
N SER A 3 -14.22 -12.92 -1.48
CA SER A 3 -15.44 -12.09 -1.32
C SER A 3 -15.23 -10.68 -0.73
N ARG A 4 -14.07 -10.40 -0.09
CA ARG A 4 -13.90 -9.16 0.69
C ARG A 4 -13.37 -7.97 -0.11
N PHE A 5 -12.64 -8.20 -1.20
CA PHE A 5 -12.16 -7.15 -2.13
C PHE A 5 -13.18 -6.77 -3.20
N GLU A 6 -14.25 -7.57 -3.37
CA GLU A 6 -15.35 -7.25 -4.29
C GLU A 6 -16.10 -5.98 -3.88
N LYS A 7 -16.11 -5.65 -2.58
CA LYS A 7 -16.72 -4.43 -2.05
C LYS A 7 -15.93 -3.15 -2.35
N PHE A 8 -14.69 -3.26 -2.79
CA PHE A 8 -13.88 -2.08 -3.10
C PHE A 8 -14.19 -1.50 -4.47
N SER A 9 -14.12 -0.17 -4.55
CA SER A 9 -14.10 0.54 -5.82
C SER A 9 -12.86 0.14 -6.64
N GLU A 10 -12.93 0.31 -7.96
CA GLU A 10 -11.77 0.11 -8.85
C GLU A 10 -10.53 0.87 -8.37
N ARG A 11 -10.71 2.08 -7.83
CA ARG A 11 -9.60 2.88 -7.27
C ARG A 11 -8.99 2.23 -6.03
N ALA A 12 -9.82 1.74 -5.10
CA ALA A 12 -9.33 1.07 -3.91
C ALA A 12 -8.62 -0.26 -4.25
N ARG A 13 -9.07 -1.00 -5.28
CA ARG A 13 -8.34 -2.16 -5.79
C ARG A 13 -7.01 -1.76 -6.42
N ARG A 14 -6.98 -0.67 -7.19
CA ARG A 14 -5.76 -0.11 -7.78
C ARG A 14 -4.72 0.25 -6.73
N VAL A 15 -5.13 0.86 -5.61
CA VAL A 15 -4.24 1.17 -4.48
C VAL A 15 -3.55 -0.09 -3.95
N LEU A 16 -4.27 -1.21 -3.82
CA LEU A 16 -3.69 -2.48 -3.36
C LEU A 16 -2.73 -3.10 -4.38
N SER A 17 -3.03 -3.00 -5.68
CA SER A 17 -2.10 -3.40 -6.74
C SER A 17 -0.82 -2.56 -6.70
N LEU A 18 -0.95 -1.23 -6.55
CA LEU A 18 0.21 -0.34 -6.41
C LEU A 18 1.01 -0.66 -5.14
N ALA A 19 0.35 -1.00 -4.03
CA ALA A 19 1.03 -1.43 -2.81
C ALA A 19 1.85 -2.71 -3.02
N GLN A 20 1.33 -3.67 -3.79
CA GLN A 20 2.06 -4.88 -4.14
C GLN A 20 3.31 -4.56 -4.99
N GLU A 21 3.19 -3.67 -5.97
CA GLU A 21 4.34 -3.22 -6.77
C GLU A 21 5.42 -2.54 -5.91
N GLU A 22 5.03 -1.72 -4.92
CA GLU A 22 5.98 -1.09 -4.01
C GLU A 22 6.66 -2.11 -3.09
N ALA A 23 5.92 -3.11 -2.58
CA ALA A 23 6.52 -4.21 -1.82
C ALA A 23 7.59 -4.94 -2.65
N GLN A 24 7.29 -5.24 -3.92
CA GLN A 24 8.26 -5.85 -4.85
C GLN A 24 9.46 -4.93 -5.10
N ARG A 25 9.25 -3.63 -5.26
CA ARG A 25 10.31 -2.63 -5.46
C ARG A 25 11.30 -2.59 -4.29
N PHE A 26 10.82 -2.79 -3.06
CA PHE A 26 11.65 -2.88 -1.86
C PHE A 26 12.17 -4.29 -1.57
N ASN A 27 11.91 -5.27 -2.44
CA ASN A 27 12.19 -6.69 -2.21
C ASN A 27 11.56 -7.23 -0.91
N HIS A 28 10.43 -6.67 -0.48
CA HIS A 28 9.67 -7.16 0.66
C HIS A 28 8.74 -8.27 0.22
N ASN A 29 8.79 -9.41 0.92
CA ASN A 29 7.94 -10.57 0.68
C ASN A 29 6.58 -10.49 1.40
N TYR A 30 6.18 -9.29 1.80
CA TYR A 30 4.88 -9.00 2.42
C TYR A 30 4.37 -7.60 2.02
N ILE A 31 3.06 -7.40 2.06
CA ILE A 31 2.44 -6.07 1.93
C ILE A 31 2.10 -5.56 3.34
N GLY A 32 2.92 -4.64 3.84
CA GLY A 32 2.69 -3.91 5.08
C GLY A 32 1.85 -2.65 4.89
N THR A 33 1.61 -1.93 5.98
CA THR A 33 0.82 -0.69 5.98
C THR A 33 1.54 0.45 5.24
N GLU A 34 2.86 0.44 5.25
CA GLU A 34 3.74 1.33 4.51
C GLU A 34 3.57 1.19 2.99
N HIS A 35 3.38 -0.04 2.50
CA HIS A 35 3.13 -0.28 1.08
C HIS A 35 1.73 0.19 0.68
N ILE A 36 0.73 0.04 1.57
CA ILE A 36 -0.61 0.61 1.36
C ILE A 36 -0.54 2.13 1.29
N LEU A 37 0.21 2.78 2.19
CA LEU A 37 0.43 4.23 2.12
C LEU A 37 1.08 4.63 0.80
N LEU A 38 2.14 3.94 0.37
CA LEU A 38 2.77 4.21 -0.93
C LEU A 38 1.80 4.00 -2.09
N GLY A 39 0.93 2.98 -2.03
CA GLY A 39 -0.14 2.75 -2.99
C GLY A 39 -1.13 3.92 -3.04
N LEU A 40 -1.51 4.47 -1.88
CA LEU A 40 -2.39 5.64 -1.78
C LEU A 40 -1.76 6.93 -2.31
N VAL A 41 -0.46 7.13 -2.04
CA VAL A 41 0.28 8.31 -2.54
C VAL A 41 0.51 8.20 -4.05
N ARG A 42 0.72 6.99 -4.55
CA ARG A 42 0.96 6.71 -5.98
C ARG A 42 -0.33 6.70 -6.80
N GLU A 43 -1.47 6.41 -6.17
CA GLU A 43 -2.77 6.70 -6.76
C GLU A 43 -3.01 8.21 -6.69
N THR A 44 -2.79 8.92 -7.80
CA THR A 44 -2.87 10.38 -7.84
C THR A 44 -4.30 10.92 -7.90
N GLU A 45 -5.30 10.03 -8.05
CA GLU A 45 -6.70 10.40 -8.09
C GLU A 45 -7.46 10.03 -6.79
N GLY A 46 -8.61 10.68 -6.59
CA GLY A 46 -9.48 10.41 -5.44
C GLY A 46 -9.18 11.26 -4.20
N VAL A 47 -9.90 10.95 -3.12
CA VAL A 47 -9.90 11.75 -1.88
C VAL A 47 -8.58 11.61 -1.12
N ALA A 48 -8.09 10.38 -0.96
CA ALA A 48 -6.84 10.11 -0.24
C ALA A 48 -5.64 10.84 -0.88
N ALA A 49 -5.54 10.80 -2.21
CA ALA A 49 -4.50 11.50 -2.96
C ALA A 49 -4.49 13.02 -2.68
N ARG A 50 -5.68 13.64 -2.67
CA ARG A 50 -5.83 15.07 -2.38
C ARG A 50 -5.44 15.42 -0.95
N VAL A 51 -5.83 14.59 0.02
CA VAL A 51 -5.48 14.79 1.44
C VAL A 51 -3.98 14.63 1.65
N LEU A 52 -3.35 13.61 1.07
CA LEU A 52 -1.91 13.40 1.18
C LEU A 52 -1.12 14.55 0.51
N SER A 53 -1.58 15.00 -0.65
CA SER A 53 -1.01 16.15 -1.35
C SER A 53 -1.14 17.45 -0.55
N SER A 54 -2.29 17.72 0.08
CA SER A 54 -2.48 18.92 0.90
C SER A 54 -1.59 18.91 2.17
N LEU A 55 -1.23 17.73 2.66
CA LEU A 55 -0.26 17.53 3.73
C LEU A 55 1.20 17.54 3.25
N SER A 56 1.46 17.85 1.97
CA SER A 56 2.80 17.83 1.35
C SER A 56 3.51 16.47 1.44
N VAL A 57 2.72 15.39 1.48
CA VAL A 57 3.19 14.00 1.43
C VAL A 57 3.34 13.58 -0.03
N ASP A 58 4.57 13.59 -0.52
CA ASP A 58 4.90 13.14 -1.86
C ASP A 58 5.53 11.74 -1.88
N LEU A 59 5.41 11.08 -3.03
CA LEU A 59 5.87 9.70 -3.21
C LEU A 59 7.37 9.52 -2.94
N SER A 60 8.19 10.51 -3.26
CA SER A 60 9.64 10.42 -3.08
C SER A 60 10.01 10.43 -1.59
N LYS A 61 9.42 11.34 -0.81
CA LYS A 61 9.62 11.42 0.65
C LYS A 61 9.18 10.13 1.34
N VAL A 62 8.01 9.59 0.99
CA VAL A 62 7.51 8.36 1.62
C VAL A 62 8.42 7.19 1.28
N ARG A 63 8.86 7.04 0.03
CA ARG A 63 9.82 5.97 -0.34
C ARG A 63 11.14 6.09 0.42
N SER A 64 11.71 7.28 0.50
CA SER A 64 12.95 7.52 1.25
C SER A 64 12.78 7.21 2.74
N ALA A 65 11.64 7.56 3.34
CA ALA A 65 11.35 7.24 4.74
C ALA A 65 11.19 5.73 4.96
N VAL A 66 10.48 5.03 4.07
CA VAL A 66 10.32 3.57 4.14
C VAL A 66 11.67 2.87 4.00
N GLU A 67 12.49 3.28 3.02
CA GLU A 67 13.83 2.74 2.82
C GLU A 67 14.74 2.97 4.04
N PHE A 68 14.66 4.15 4.66
CA PHE A 68 15.45 4.47 5.84
C PHE A 68 15.03 3.67 7.08
N ILE A 69 13.73 3.46 7.29
CA ILE A 69 13.18 2.81 8.49
C ILE A 69 13.24 1.28 8.39
N ILE A 70 12.90 0.72 7.22
CA ILE A 70 12.72 -0.73 7.02
C ILE A 70 13.87 -1.33 6.21
N GLY A 71 14.47 -0.56 5.30
CA GLY A 71 15.49 -1.04 4.38
C GLY A 71 14.91 -1.65 3.11
N ARG A 72 15.76 -2.42 2.40
CA ARG A 72 15.38 -3.27 1.27
C ARG A 72 15.67 -4.72 1.61
N GLY A 73 14.84 -5.63 1.11
CA GLY A 73 15.12 -7.06 1.17
C GLY A 73 16.36 -7.43 0.33
N GLU A 74 17.14 -8.40 0.83
CA GLU A 74 18.37 -8.88 0.18
C GLU A 74 18.11 -9.65 -1.12
N LYS A 75 16.95 -10.29 -1.23
CA LYS A 75 16.55 -11.10 -2.39
C LYS A 75 15.21 -10.61 -2.91
N PRO A 76 15.01 -10.57 -4.24
CA PRO A 76 13.71 -10.28 -4.81
C PRO A 76 12.64 -11.17 -4.19
N ALA A 77 11.48 -10.59 -3.87
CA ALA A 77 10.36 -11.35 -3.34
C ALA A 77 9.95 -12.43 -4.36
N GLN A 78 10.09 -13.70 -3.99
CA GLN A 78 9.66 -14.84 -4.80
C GLN A 78 8.39 -15.44 -4.19
N GLY A 79 7.36 -15.65 -5.02
CA GLY A 79 6.08 -16.24 -4.62
C GLY A 79 4.95 -15.23 -4.44
N GLU A 80 3.79 -15.72 -3.98
CA GLU A 80 2.63 -14.87 -3.67
C GLU A 80 2.91 -14.00 -2.45
N ILE A 81 2.82 -12.68 -2.64
CA ILE A 81 3.01 -11.69 -1.57
C ILE A 81 1.66 -11.45 -0.88
N GLY A 82 1.59 -11.81 0.39
CA GLY A 82 0.40 -11.61 1.23
C GLY A 82 0.43 -10.32 2.06
N LEU A 83 -0.74 -9.87 2.51
CA LEU A 83 -0.87 -8.78 3.49
C LEU A 83 -0.39 -9.23 4.87
N THR A 84 0.33 -8.36 5.58
CA THR A 84 0.63 -8.54 7.01
C THR A 84 -0.65 -8.48 7.85
N PRO A 85 -0.66 -9.00 9.10
CA PRO A 85 -1.84 -8.89 9.97
C PRO A 85 -2.33 -7.46 10.18
N ARG A 86 -1.41 -6.49 10.30
CA ARG A 86 -1.75 -5.07 10.44
C ARG A 86 -2.33 -4.50 9.15
N ALA A 87 -1.76 -4.85 8.00
CA ALA A 87 -2.28 -4.44 6.70
C ALA A 87 -3.69 -5.02 6.45
N LYS A 88 -3.93 -6.29 6.80
CA LYS A 88 -5.28 -6.89 6.78
C LYS A 88 -6.25 -6.09 7.65
N LYS A 89 -5.83 -5.69 8.86
CA LYS A 89 -6.69 -4.91 9.74
C LYS A 89 -7.01 -3.51 9.17
N VAL A 90 -6.05 -2.85 8.53
CA VAL A 90 -6.29 -1.58 7.83
C VAL A 90 -7.34 -1.74 6.73
N VAL A 91 -7.25 -2.82 5.94
CA VAL A 91 -8.23 -3.14 4.89
C VAL A 91 -9.62 -3.40 5.49
N GLU A 92 -9.70 -4.09 6.63
CA GLU A 92 -10.98 -4.32 7.33
C GLU A 92 -11.58 -3.01 7.84
N LEU A 93 -10.79 -2.16 8.51
CA LEU A 93 -11.26 -0.85 8.98
C LEU A 93 -11.76 0.03 7.82
N ALA A 94 -11.07 0.00 6.67
CA ALA A 94 -11.51 0.75 5.49
C ALA A 94 -12.84 0.26 4.91
N VAL A 95 -13.22 -1.01 5.13
CA VAL A 95 -14.55 -1.53 4.75
C VAL A 95 -15.61 -1.11 5.76
N ASP A 96 -15.27 -1.06 7.05
CA ASP A 96 -16.20 -0.69 8.12
C ASP A 96 -16.51 0.82 8.15
N GLU A 97 -15.58 1.66 7.67
CA GLU A 97 -15.69 3.14 7.63
C GLU A 97 -16.37 3.69 6.35
N ALA A 98 -16.74 2.81 5.41
CA ALA A 98 -17.33 3.18 4.11
C ALA A 98 -18.88 3.20 4.15
#